data_AF-A0A1Q8AJU6-F1
#
_entry.id   AF-A0A1Q8AJU6-F1
#
_cell.length_a   1.000
_cell.length_b   1.000
_cell.length_c   1.000
_cell.angle_alpha   90.00
_cell.angle_beta   90.00
_cell.angle_gamma   90.00
#
_symmetry.space_group_name_H-M   'P 1'
#
loop_
_entity.id
_entity.type
_entity.pdbx_description
1 polymer ?
#
loop_
_entity_poly.entity_id
_entity_poly.type
_entity_poly.pdbx_seq_one_letter_code
_entity_poly.pdbx_strand_id
1 'polypeptide(L)'
;MKRQIVTFAAGGICALSWLALGLWSGASAQSSFPDPNANCPPAECGRVSPFIPMQSAEAVHMGLVWKKDSEKPKILFHARFPQYIPNDMSDPALVDRAIARGAFTTAGNQFNSSLRDVLHGFDPFLGLGQARSADDSFQRLTYGGYLMRQGLSMSVPTRIKANRTMERQLLFDISHPDAFKNTEPQNGKFHTALLDEADFAMNRAAFAENGYSKNMFYNTYCNARVTLADGRVYVFGGHDMQSDNGLYKVQVFDPETETWRKRREPCDLANWKRDPFGRELFARDPNAQFFDNCDPRNQQSTQPSEPSDQKYARWYPSAAPLPNDMVLVLGGFDQDNTVAPDPARATKGRANQSQSDTAFTASRVNIVVPEVYDPKTDRNIALENARMAFPLYPQMESVQTGPGRDDWKVCTMNGEIDYGAETAEDTPATPGYRNAQGVRTLGGARFGVGGGTPNFTKGTTWCLDVLGALKDPNRNMPAQNHWTLVDTASEVRPYCVVHDLRHGRQRSDRDRRAHRLRRCEPAMGEGGQHPAAARHDQGRAAARR
;
A
#
# COMPACT_ATOMS: atom_id res chain seq x y z
N MET A 1 81.98 7.24 18.23
CA MET A 1 81.16 6.26 18.97
C MET A 1 79.86 6.92 19.43
N LYS A 2 78.70 6.29 19.13
CA LYS A 2 77.38 6.45 19.81
C LYS A 2 76.71 7.85 19.75
N ARG A 3 75.40 8.04 19.67
CA ARG A 3 74.19 7.31 19.23
C ARG A 3 73.14 8.44 19.13
N GLN A 4 72.33 8.49 18.07
CA GLN A 4 71.16 9.38 18.02
C GLN A 4 70.11 8.89 19.02
N ILE A 5 69.47 9.83 19.73
CA ILE A 5 68.19 9.62 20.41
C ILE A 5 67.23 10.70 19.90
N VAL A 6 66.18 10.24 19.22
CA VAL A 6 64.95 10.95 18.89
C VAL A 6 63.86 10.33 19.74
N THR A 7 63.09 11.14 20.47
CA THR A 7 61.69 10.94 20.92
C THR A 7 61.31 12.10 21.87
N PHE A 8 60.09 12.64 22.00
CA PHE A 8 58.71 12.24 21.66
C PHE A 8 57.85 13.51 21.51
N ALA A 9 56.96 13.57 20.52
CA ALA A 9 55.74 14.38 20.58
C ALA A 9 54.69 13.77 19.63
N ALA A 10 53.93 12.79 20.13
CA ALA A 10 52.79 12.21 19.43
C ALA A 10 51.61 12.19 20.40
N GLY A 11 50.73 13.18 20.26
CA GLY A 11 49.53 13.31 21.08
C GLY A 11 48.66 14.45 20.56
N GLY A 12 48.08 14.30 19.36
CA GLY A 12 47.25 15.36 18.79
C GLY A 12 46.60 15.12 17.43
N ILE A 13 46.55 13.88 16.90
CA ILE A 13 46.03 13.63 15.54
C ILE A 13 44.76 12.75 15.52
N CYS A 14 44.45 11.99 16.58
CA CYS A 14 43.29 11.07 16.54
C CYS A 14 41.92 11.69 16.79
N ALA A 15 41.81 12.94 17.29
CA ALA A 15 40.52 13.57 17.56
C ALA A 15 39.93 14.34 16.36
N LEU A 16 40.76 14.75 15.39
CA LEU A 16 40.32 15.53 14.21
C LEU A 16 39.86 14.65 13.04
N SER A 17 40.29 13.39 12.98
CA SER A 17 39.89 12.46 11.91
C SER A 17 38.48 11.90 12.07
N TRP A 18 37.92 11.89 13.28
CA TRP A 18 36.54 11.44 13.52
C TRP A 18 35.49 12.50 13.16
N LEU A 19 35.83 13.80 13.21
CA LEU A 19 34.95 14.89 12.77
C LEU A 19 34.90 15.03 11.24
N ALA A 20 35.96 14.66 10.52
CA ALA A 20 36.02 14.74 9.06
C ALA A 20 35.26 13.58 8.35
N LEU A 21 35.19 12.40 8.97
CA LEU A 21 34.50 11.23 8.40
C LEU A 21 32.97 11.39 8.40
N GLY A 22 32.41 12.17 9.33
CA GLY A 22 30.98 12.52 9.33
C GLY A 22 30.59 13.40 8.16
N LEU A 23 31.41 14.42 7.86
CA LEU A 23 31.16 15.41 6.79
C LEU A 23 31.26 14.81 5.37
N TRP A 24 32.01 13.73 5.18
CA TRP A 24 32.20 13.11 3.86
C TRP A 24 31.20 12.00 3.53
N SER A 25 30.50 11.47 4.54
CA SER A 25 29.50 10.41 4.35
C SER A 25 28.26 10.90 3.57
N GLY A 26 27.81 12.15 3.81
CA GLY A 26 26.70 12.76 3.08
C GLY A 26 27.02 13.05 1.61
N ALA A 27 28.20 13.61 1.32
CA ALA A 27 28.64 13.90 -0.04
C ALA A 27 28.86 12.63 -0.89
N SER A 28 29.36 11.56 -0.28
CA SER A 28 29.56 10.25 -0.93
C SER A 28 28.25 9.51 -1.23
N ALA A 29 27.20 9.73 -0.44
CA ALA A 29 25.92 9.06 -0.65
C ALA A 29 25.04 9.83 -1.65
N GLN A 30 25.15 11.16 -1.70
CA GLN A 30 24.50 11.99 -2.72
C GLN A 30 25.10 11.78 -4.12
N SER A 31 26.41 11.51 -4.22
CA SER A 31 27.05 11.15 -5.49
C SER A 31 26.59 9.81 -6.07
N SER A 32 26.10 8.89 -5.22
CA SER A 32 25.51 7.61 -5.62
C SER A 32 24.08 7.74 -6.15
N PHE A 33 23.42 8.88 -5.86
CA PHE A 33 22.09 9.20 -6.34
C PHE A 33 22.06 10.65 -6.86
N PRO A 34 22.69 10.92 -8.02
CA PRO A 34 22.77 12.27 -8.56
C PRO A 34 21.37 12.85 -8.78
N ASP A 35 21.26 14.18 -8.74
CA ASP A 35 20.04 14.88 -9.12
C ASP A 35 19.64 14.38 -10.53
N PRO A 36 18.46 13.75 -10.69
CA PRO A 36 18.00 13.23 -11.99
C PRO A 36 17.87 14.33 -13.04
N ASN A 37 17.72 15.58 -12.62
CA ASN A 37 17.62 16.76 -13.47
C ASN A 37 18.96 17.50 -13.62
N ALA A 38 20.07 17.00 -13.04
CA ALA A 38 21.38 17.67 -13.06
C ALA A 38 21.87 18.01 -14.47
N ASN A 39 21.47 17.22 -15.47
CA ASN A 39 21.88 17.37 -16.87
C ASN A 39 20.77 17.99 -17.75
N CYS A 40 19.72 18.55 -17.15
CA CYS A 40 18.61 19.18 -17.87
C CYS A 40 18.46 20.65 -17.47
N PRO A 41 18.23 21.57 -18.43
CA PRO A 41 17.89 22.94 -18.09
C PRO A 41 16.72 23.00 -17.10
N PRO A 42 16.82 23.78 -16.01
CA PRO A 42 15.72 23.91 -15.05
C PRO A 42 14.38 24.35 -15.64
N ALA A 43 14.41 25.08 -16.76
CA ALA A 43 13.20 25.50 -17.48
C ALA A 43 12.47 24.33 -18.16
N GLU A 44 13.16 23.22 -18.41
CA GLU A 44 12.61 22.05 -19.12
C GLU A 44 12.19 20.94 -18.15
N CYS A 45 13.04 20.61 -17.17
CA CYS A 45 12.79 19.50 -16.24
C CYS A 45 12.39 19.93 -14.83
N GLY A 46 12.42 21.22 -14.53
CA GLY A 46 12.31 21.74 -13.17
C GLY A 46 13.60 21.52 -12.35
N ARG A 47 13.70 22.20 -11.20
CA ARG A 47 14.77 21.95 -10.23
C ARG A 47 14.30 20.90 -9.21
N VAL A 48 15.16 19.96 -8.86
CA VAL A 48 14.89 19.09 -7.71
C VAL A 48 14.93 19.95 -6.45
N SER A 49 13.86 19.86 -5.67
CA SER A 49 13.72 20.64 -4.45
C SER A 49 14.59 20.04 -3.33
N PRO A 50 15.33 20.86 -2.57
CA PRO A 50 16.03 20.43 -1.35
C PRO A 50 15.05 20.10 -0.20
N PHE A 51 13.77 20.42 -0.40
CA PHE A 51 12.72 20.26 0.58
C PHE A 51 12.15 18.85 0.49
N ILE A 52 12.64 17.93 1.33
CA ILE A 52 11.99 16.63 1.50
C ILE A 52 10.78 16.82 2.44
N PRO A 53 9.53 16.62 1.98
CA PRO A 53 8.34 16.76 2.81
C PRO A 53 8.21 15.66 3.87
N MET A 54 9.18 14.76 4.01
CA MET A 54 8.95 13.44 4.57
C MET A 54 10.01 13.10 5.61
N GLN A 55 9.55 12.78 6.81
CA GLN A 55 10.37 12.24 7.89
C GLN A 55 10.66 10.74 7.73
N SER A 56 10.00 10.09 6.77
CA SER A 56 10.17 8.68 6.46
C SER A 56 10.04 8.42 4.96
N ALA A 57 10.69 7.37 4.47
CA ALA A 57 10.66 6.96 3.06
C ALA A 57 9.32 6.32 2.63
N GLU A 58 8.26 6.46 3.41
CA GLU A 58 7.17 5.49 3.43
C GLU A 58 5.78 6.03 3.06
N ALA A 59 5.59 7.34 2.83
CA ALA A 59 4.24 7.80 2.48
C ALA A 59 3.84 7.28 1.10
N VAL A 60 2.69 6.63 1.06
CA VAL A 60 2.14 6.03 -0.16
C VAL A 60 1.04 6.92 -0.73
N HIS A 61 0.22 7.51 0.14
CA HIS A 61 -0.84 8.43 -0.23
C HIS A 61 -0.68 9.72 0.55
N MET A 62 -0.75 10.85 -0.14
CA MET A 62 -0.66 12.19 0.44
C MET A 62 -1.61 13.15 -0.26
N GLY A 63 -2.38 13.94 0.49
CA GLY A 63 -3.34 14.89 -0.05
C GLY A 63 -3.31 16.19 0.75
N LEU A 64 -3.55 17.29 0.06
CA LEU A 64 -3.73 18.57 0.74
C LEU A 64 -5.09 18.58 1.44
N VAL A 65 -5.11 19.10 2.66
CA VAL A 65 -6.31 19.34 3.45
C VAL A 65 -6.30 20.76 3.96
N TRP A 66 -7.46 21.40 3.95
CA TRP A 66 -7.63 22.78 4.40
C TRP A 66 -8.57 22.79 5.58
N LYS A 67 -8.18 23.54 6.62
CA LYS A 67 -9.18 24.09 7.53
C LYS A 67 -10.00 25.13 6.79
N LYS A 68 -11.27 25.23 7.15
CA LYS A 68 -12.19 26.25 6.68
C LYS A 68 -11.56 27.62 6.88
N ASP A 69 -11.66 28.44 5.84
CA ASP A 69 -11.12 29.80 5.80
C ASP A 69 -9.58 29.90 5.97
N SER A 70 -8.84 28.78 5.97
CA SER A 70 -7.37 28.78 5.98
C SER A 70 -6.81 28.86 4.56
N GLU A 71 -5.93 29.84 4.32
CA GLU A 71 -5.14 29.90 3.08
C GLU A 71 -3.98 28.89 3.08
N LYS A 72 -3.67 28.30 4.24
CA LYS A 72 -2.53 27.41 4.44
C LYS A 72 -3.01 25.96 4.56
N PRO A 73 -2.83 25.12 3.53
CA PRO A 73 -3.14 23.71 3.65
C PRO A 73 -2.13 22.99 4.55
N LYS A 74 -2.52 21.81 5.00
CA LYS A 74 -1.63 20.79 5.53
C LYS A 74 -1.62 19.60 4.57
N ILE A 75 -0.62 18.73 4.69
CA ILE A 75 -0.60 17.45 3.98
C ILE A 75 -1.06 16.36 4.95
N LEU A 76 -2.21 15.75 4.66
CA LEU A 76 -2.62 14.50 5.27
C LEU A 76 -2.00 13.36 4.47
N PHE A 77 -1.15 12.56 5.09
CA PHE A 77 -0.55 11.41 4.42
C PHE A 77 -0.51 10.19 5.29
N HIS A 78 -0.39 9.04 4.63
CA HIS A 78 -0.20 7.78 5.31
C HIS A 78 0.80 6.87 4.63
N ALA A 79 1.51 6.13 5.47
CA ALA A 79 2.32 5.01 5.08
C ALA A 79 1.47 3.72 5.03
N ARG A 80 2.14 2.59 4.79
CA ARG A 80 1.53 1.26 4.92
C ARG A 80 1.24 0.93 6.38
N PHE A 81 0.24 0.10 6.66
CA PHE A 81 -0.18 -0.20 8.03
C PHE A 81 -0.46 1.05 8.87
N PRO A 82 -1.25 2.02 8.39
CA PRO A 82 -1.38 3.31 9.07
C PRO A 82 -2.11 3.27 10.42
N GLN A 83 -2.75 2.14 10.74
CA GLN A 83 -3.37 1.86 12.04
C GLN A 83 -2.38 1.39 13.13
N TYR A 84 -1.13 1.10 12.74
CA TYR A 84 -0.05 0.62 13.61
C TYR A 84 1.13 1.61 13.62
N ILE A 85 2.01 1.50 14.62
CA ILE A 85 3.33 2.14 14.59
C ILE A 85 4.38 1.16 14.04
N PRO A 86 5.55 1.62 13.56
CA PRO A 86 6.57 0.70 13.05
C PRO A 86 7.03 -0.34 14.08
N ASN A 87 7.12 0.04 15.36
CA ASN A 87 7.47 -0.87 16.44
C ASN A 87 6.38 -1.90 16.78
N ASP A 88 5.15 -1.76 16.28
CA ASP A 88 4.15 -2.83 16.37
C ASP A 88 4.44 -3.96 15.37
N MET A 89 5.13 -3.64 14.28
CA MET A 89 5.32 -4.54 13.13
C MET A 89 6.71 -5.20 13.14
N SER A 90 7.67 -4.63 13.87
CA SER A 90 9.07 -5.07 13.91
C SER A 90 9.70 -4.70 15.24
N ASP A 91 10.38 -5.64 15.91
CA ASP A 91 11.04 -5.35 17.19
C ASP A 91 12.19 -4.36 17.00
N PRO A 92 12.20 -3.21 17.70
CA PRO A 92 13.31 -2.27 17.64
C PRO A 92 14.68 -2.90 17.95
N ALA A 93 14.77 -3.89 18.86
CA ALA A 93 16.01 -4.58 19.19
C ALA A 93 16.52 -5.45 18.05
N LEU A 94 15.61 -6.12 17.31
CA LEU A 94 15.97 -6.90 16.14
C LEU A 94 16.40 -5.98 14.98
N VAL A 95 15.69 -4.87 14.78
CA VAL A 95 16.06 -3.85 13.78
C VAL A 95 17.44 -3.27 14.09
N ASP A 96 17.73 -2.88 15.34
CA ASP A 96 19.03 -2.34 15.73
C ASP A 96 20.15 -3.38 15.56
N ARG A 97 19.88 -4.64 15.90
CA ARG A 97 20.84 -5.74 15.68
C ARG A 97 21.10 -5.99 14.19
N ALA A 98 20.09 -5.87 13.34
CA ALA A 98 20.23 -6.00 11.89
C ALA A 98 21.11 -4.88 11.33
N ILE A 99 20.84 -3.64 11.72
CA ILE A 99 21.60 -2.46 11.31
C ILE A 99 23.07 -2.59 11.75
N ALA A 100 23.32 -2.98 13.01
CA ALA A 100 24.66 -3.19 13.53
C ALA A 100 25.47 -4.26 12.76
N ARG A 101 24.79 -5.16 12.05
CA ARG A 101 25.39 -6.21 11.21
C ARG A 101 25.44 -5.85 9.72
N GLY A 102 25.09 -4.62 9.35
CA GLY A 102 25.23 -4.09 7.99
C GLY A 102 23.94 -4.06 7.17
N ALA A 103 22.76 -4.16 7.80
CA ALA A 103 21.51 -3.86 7.09
C ALA A 103 21.54 -2.42 6.53
N PHE A 104 20.94 -2.21 5.36
CA PHE A 104 21.03 -1.01 4.49
C PHE A 104 22.39 -0.75 3.81
N THR A 105 23.50 -1.28 4.31
CA THR A 105 24.84 -1.03 3.75
C THR A 105 25.39 -2.20 2.95
N THR A 106 24.85 -3.41 3.14
CA THR A 106 25.25 -4.62 2.41
C THR A 106 24.11 -5.10 1.51
N ALA A 107 24.40 -5.33 0.22
CA ALA A 107 23.42 -5.85 -0.74
C ALA A 107 23.01 -7.29 -0.37
N GLY A 108 21.72 -7.60 -0.40
CA GLY A 108 21.17 -8.94 -0.15
C GLY A 108 20.85 -9.29 1.32
N ASN A 109 21.24 -8.46 2.29
CA ASN A 109 21.04 -8.71 3.75
C ASN A 109 20.00 -7.77 4.38
N GLN A 110 18.93 -7.42 3.65
CA GLN A 110 18.03 -6.35 4.06
C GLN A 110 16.63 -6.91 4.30
N PHE A 111 16.21 -6.92 5.56
CA PHE A 111 14.83 -7.04 6.02
C PHE A 111 13.99 -8.16 5.36
N ASN A 112 14.53 -9.37 5.26
CA ASN A 112 13.73 -10.56 4.95
C ASN A 112 12.68 -10.82 6.04
N SER A 113 11.84 -11.85 5.84
CA SER A 113 10.78 -12.23 6.76
C SER A 113 11.22 -12.49 8.22
N SER A 114 12.53 -12.60 8.50
CA SER A 114 13.12 -12.86 9.81
C SER A 114 13.00 -11.73 10.84
N LEU A 115 12.85 -10.47 10.42
CA LEU A 115 12.73 -9.34 11.35
C LEU A 115 11.31 -9.10 11.89
N ARG A 116 10.38 -9.98 11.49
CA ARG A 116 8.97 -9.89 11.84
C ARG A 116 8.67 -10.69 13.11
N ASP A 117 9.27 -11.88 13.27
CA ASP A 117 9.06 -12.75 14.45
C ASP A 117 9.97 -12.37 15.64
N VAL A 118 9.39 -11.59 16.55
CA VAL A 118 10.06 -10.97 17.69
C VAL A 118 10.26 -11.90 18.88
N LEU A 119 9.39 -12.89 19.06
CA LEU A 119 9.32 -13.64 20.32
C LEU A 119 10.31 -14.79 20.41
N HIS A 120 10.63 -15.40 19.27
CA HIS A 120 11.46 -16.61 19.23
C HIS A 120 12.38 -16.58 18.01
N GLY A 121 12.93 -15.39 17.71
CA GLY A 121 13.52 -15.03 16.44
C GLY A 121 14.42 -16.09 15.81
N PHE A 122 14.36 -16.17 14.48
CA PHE A 122 15.38 -16.79 13.68
C PHE A 122 15.95 -15.79 12.70
N ASP A 123 17.27 -15.64 12.75
CA ASP A 123 18.01 -15.16 11.60
C ASP A 123 19.48 -15.59 11.76
N PRO A 124 20.12 -16.29 10.80
CA PRO A 124 21.56 -16.51 10.82
C PRO A 124 22.31 -15.18 10.74
N PHE A 125 21.72 -14.20 10.03
CA PHE A 125 22.21 -12.84 10.00
C PHE A 125 22.13 -12.17 11.36
N LEU A 126 21.17 -12.50 12.25
CA LEU A 126 21.11 -11.97 13.62
C LEU A 126 21.76 -12.90 14.65
N GLY A 127 22.02 -14.17 14.36
CA GLY A 127 22.65 -15.12 15.29
C GLY A 127 21.79 -15.44 16.51
N LEU A 128 20.49 -15.70 16.31
CA LEU A 128 19.50 -15.95 17.38
C LEU A 128 19.29 -17.44 17.74
N GLY A 129 20.10 -18.35 17.18
CA GLY A 129 20.01 -19.79 17.46
C GLY A 129 18.97 -20.53 16.60
N GLN A 130 18.69 -21.80 16.93
CA GLN A 130 17.78 -22.68 16.17
C GLN A 130 16.37 -22.80 16.77
N ALA A 131 16.13 -22.26 17.97
CA ALA A 131 14.83 -22.31 18.63
C ALA A 131 13.87 -21.30 18.00
N ARG A 132 13.24 -21.66 16.88
CA ARG A 132 12.29 -20.81 16.16
C ARG A 132 10.87 -20.97 16.69
N SER A 133 10.08 -19.90 16.70
CA SER A 133 8.63 -20.06 16.63
C SER A 133 8.26 -20.62 15.26
N ALA A 134 7.05 -21.15 15.17
CA ALA A 134 6.48 -21.60 13.92
C ALA A 134 6.18 -20.43 12.95
N ASP A 135 5.76 -19.25 13.43
CA ASP A 135 5.16 -18.16 12.64
C ASP A 135 5.44 -16.76 13.26
N ASP A 136 5.56 -15.73 12.44
CA ASP A 136 5.60 -14.34 12.90
C ASP A 136 4.34 -13.97 13.70
N SER A 137 4.51 -13.48 14.93
CA SER A 137 3.42 -13.07 15.82
C SER A 137 2.49 -12.01 15.20
N PHE A 138 3.04 -11.04 14.47
CA PHE A 138 2.22 -10.01 13.82
C PHE A 138 1.41 -10.64 12.69
N GLN A 139 2.08 -11.32 11.75
CA GLN A 139 1.45 -12.08 10.67
C GLN A 139 0.30 -12.98 11.16
N ARG A 140 0.52 -13.65 12.29
CA ARG A 140 -0.41 -14.61 12.88
C ARG A 140 -1.61 -13.93 13.53
N LEU A 141 -1.36 -13.00 14.46
CA LEU A 141 -2.39 -12.45 15.34
C LEU A 141 -3.18 -11.30 14.74
N THR A 142 -2.63 -10.58 13.75
CA THR A 142 -3.31 -9.45 13.08
C THR A 142 -3.65 -9.75 11.62
N TYR A 143 -2.85 -10.59 10.97
CA TYR A 143 -2.97 -10.91 9.54
C TYR A 143 -3.48 -12.33 9.28
N GLY A 144 -3.98 -13.05 10.29
CA GLY A 144 -4.61 -14.37 10.14
C GLY A 144 -3.69 -15.47 9.58
N GLY A 145 -2.36 -15.24 9.59
CA GLY A 145 -1.36 -16.13 9.02
C GLY A 145 -1.07 -15.91 7.52
N TYR A 146 -1.70 -14.92 6.87
CA TYR A 146 -1.49 -14.62 5.46
C TYR A 146 -0.11 -14.01 5.19
N LEU A 147 0.48 -14.37 4.07
CA LEU A 147 1.74 -13.83 3.58
C LEU A 147 1.68 -12.31 3.51
N MET A 148 2.51 -11.67 4.31
CA MET A 148 2.83 -10.25 4.16
C MET A 148 3.76 -10.08 2.95
N ARG A 149 3.15 -10.15 1.75
CA ARG A 149 3.78 -10.35 0.43
C ARG A 149 4.50 -9.13 -0.12
N GLN A 150 4.16 -7.97 0.39
CA GLN A 150 4.69 -6.73 -0.12
C GLN A 150 5.93 -6.36 0.72
N GLY A 151 6.97 -5.80 0.10
CA GLY A 151 8.18 -5.28 0.78
C GLY A 151 7.94 -4.16 1.80
N LEU A 152 6.70 -4.00 2.28
CA LEU A 152 6.21 -3.04 3.26
C LEU A 152 6.82 -3.26 4.64
N SER A 153 7.09 -4.51 5.03
CA SER A 153 7.85 -4.77 6.25
C SER A 153 9.33 -4.43 6.10
N MET A 154 9.81 -4.11 4.90
CA MET A 154 11.17 -3.57 4.68
C MET A 154 11.15 -2.05 4.69
N SER A 155 9.95 -1.45 4.59
CA SER A 155 9.74 -0.01 4.72
C SER A 155 9.66 0.39 6.20
N VAL A 156 8.98 -0.43 7.00
CA VAL A 156 8.78 -0.25 8.46
C VAL A 156 10.10 -0.13 9.24
N PRO A 157 11.10 -1.02 9.04
CA PRO A 157 12.38 -0.90 9.68
C PRO A 157 13.14 0.27 9.05
N THR A 158 13.47 1.26 9.87
CA THR A 158 14.25 2.43 9.48
C THR A 158 15.38 2.64 10.46
N ARG A 159 16.48 3.30 10.07
CA ARG A 159 17.53 3.73 11.01
C ARG A 159 17.10 4.89 11.91
N ILE A 160 16.05 5.62 11.54
CA ILE A 160 15.51 6.76 12.29
C ILE A 160 14.57 6.24 13.38
N LYS A 161 15.10 6.03 14.59
CA LYS A 161 14.39 5.55 15.78
C LYS A 161 13.19 6.40 16.12
N ALA A 162 13.29 7.73 15.99
CA ALA A 162 12.18 8.62 16.31
C ALA A 162 10.95 8.38 15.41
N ASN A 163 11.16 8.00 14.15
CA ASN A 163 10.09 7.61 13.23
C ASN A 163 9.44 6.27 13.60
N ARG A 164 10.16 5.38 14.30
CA ARG A 164 9.65 4.03 14.67
C ARG A 164 8.55 4.05 15.73
N THR A 165 8.43 5.16 16.45
CA THR A 165 7.43 5.36 17.52
C THR A 165 6.29 6.28 17.10
N MET A 166 6.37 6.90 15.93
CA MET A 166 5.29 7.73 15.40
C MET A 166 4.21 6.87 14.75
N GLU A 167 2.99 7.39 14.76
CA GLU A 167 1.90 6.88 13.95
C GLU A 167 2.23 7.01 12.47
N ARG A 168 1.65 6.11 11.70
CA ARG A 168 1.93 5.98 10.27
C ARG A 168 0.91 6.71 9.40
N GLN A 169 -0.04 7.38 10.04
CA GLN A 169 -0.94 8.38 9.49
C GLN A 169 -0.60 9.70 10.18
N LEU A 170 -0.15 10.68 9.39
CA LEU A 170 0.39 11.93 9.91
C LEU A 170 -0.23 13.13 9.21
N LEU A 171 -0.23 14.25 9.92
CA LEU A 171 -0.59 15.55 9.38
C LEU A 171 0.66 16.42 9.37
N PHE A 172 1.09 16.85 8.19
CA PHE A 172 2.25 17.70 8.01
C PHE A 172 1.82 19.14 7.73
N ASP A 173 2.14 20.03 8.67
CA ASP A 173 1.95 21.47 8.52
C ASP A 173 3.10 22.07 7.71
N ILE A 174 2.87 22.18 6.40
CA ILE A 174 3.83 22.74 5.45
C ILE A 174 4.10 24.24 5.67
N SER A 175 3.29 24.91 6.50
CA SER A 175 3.45 26.32 6.84
C SER A 175 4.24 26.54 8.13
N HIS A 176 4.54 25.47 8.87
CA HIS A 176 5.33 25.53 10.09
C HIS A 176 6.76 26.01 9.78
N PRO A 177 7.40 26.86 10.62
CA PRO A 177 8.76 27.35 10.38
C PRO A 177 9.84 26.25 10.28
N ASP A 178 9.54 25.07 10.81
CA ASP A 178 10.40 23.88 10.77
C ASP A 178 10.10 22.93 9.60
N ALA A 179 9.07 23.21 8.79
CA ALA A 179 8.75 22.39 7.65
C ALA A 179 9.93 22.34 6.66
N PHE A 180 10.20 21.14 6.14
CA PHE A 180 11.21 20.87 5.11
C PHE A 180 12.67 21.18 5.49
N LYS A 181 12.98 21.41 6.77
CA LYS A 181 14.36 21.56 7.24
C LYS A 181 15.14 20.25 7.04
N ASN A 182 16.46 20.32 7.02
CA ASN A 182 17.34 19.16 7.18
C ASN A 182 18.72 19.70 7.56
N THR A 183 19.63 18.82 7.97
CA THR A 183 20.93 19.22 8.51
C THR A 183 21.87 19.83 7.46
N GLU A 184 21.52 19.81 6.16
CA GLU A 184 22.42 20.23 5.08
C GLU A 184 22.06 21.63 4.54
N PRO A 185 22.83 22.68 4.85
CA PRO A 185 22.43 24.07 4.60
C PRO A 185 22.56 24.51 3.14
N GLN A 186 23.44 23.90 2.34
CA GLN A 186 23.86 24.47 1.05
C GLN A 186 23.19 23.86 -0.19
N ASN A 187 22.51 22.72 -0.08
CA ASN A 187 21.73 22.14 -1.18
C ASN A 187 20.59 21.21 -0.70
N GLY A 188 20.37 21.10 0.62
CA GLY A 188 19.48 20.12 1.22
C GLY A 188 19.81 18.66 0.92
N LYS A 189 19.29 17.75 1.75
CA LYS A 189 19.14 16.35 1.36
C LYS A 189 17.90 16.25 0.46
N PHE A 190 17.99 15.58 -0.70
CA PHE A 190 16.82 15.34 -1.58
C PHE A 190 16.42 13.86 -1.67
N HIS A 191 17.26 12.94 -1.19
CA HIS A 191 16.92 11.52 -1.03
C HIS A 191 16.56 11.20 0.41
N THR A 192 15.40 10.57 0.60
CA THR A 192 14.97 10.06 1.91
C THR A 192 15.97 9.08 2.52
N ALA A 193 16.72 8.36 1.67
CA ALA A 193 17.79 7.46 2.07
C ALA A 193 19.02 8.16 2.69
N LEU A 194 19.06 9.50 2.74
CA LEU A 194 20.10 10.30 3.42
C LEU A 194 19.62 10.89 4.75
N LEU A 195 18.32 10.81 5.03
CA LEU A 195 17.74 11.38 6.26
C LEU A 195 18.17 10.60 7.51
N ASP A 196 18.44 11.31 8.59
CA ASP A 196 18.85 10.75 9.87
C ASP A 196 18.05 11.36 11.04
N GLU A 197 18.45 11.02 12.27
CA GLU A 197 17.79 11.50 13.49
C GLU A 197 17.84 13.01 13.65
N ALA A 198 18.93 13.65 13.21
CA ALA A 198 19.09 15.09 13.34
C ALA A 198 18.20 15.82 12.33
N ASP A 199 18.08 15.31 11.10
CA ASP A 199 17.11 15.83 10.13
C ASP A 199 15.67 15.72 10.63
N PHE A 200 15.35 14.57 11.22
CA PHE A 200 14.05 14.31 11.78
C PHE A 200 13.75 15.27 12.93
N ALA A 201 14.68 15.44 13.87
CA ALA A 201 14.53 16.36 14.99
C ALA A 201 14.27 17.80 14.54
N MET A 202 14.93 18.25 13.46
CA MET A 202 14.72 19.59 12.90
C MET A 202 13.33 19.81 12.30
N ASN A 203 12.64 18.76 11.83
CA ASN A 203 11.29 18.88 11.24
C ASN A 203 10.17 18.46 12.18
N ARG A 204 10.47 17.82 13.31
CA ARG A 204 9.49 17.08 14.12
C ARG A 204 8.26 17.92 14.50
N ALA A 205 8.47 19.20 14.79
CA ALA A 205 7.42 20.12 15.19
C ALA A 205 6.37 20.40 14.09
N ALA A 206 6.73 20.21 12.82
CA ALA A 206 5.80 20.38 11.70
C ALA A 206 4.84 19.20 11.51
N PHE A 207 5.02 18.09 12.24
CA PHE A 207 4.24 16.87 12.07
C PHE A 207 3.41 16.56 13.32
N ALA A 208 2.14 16.21 13.11
CA ALA A 208 1.23 15.76 14.15
C ALA A 208 0.81 14.30 13.91
N GLU A 209 0.72 13.55 15.01
CA GLU A 209 0.14 12.20 15.04
C GLU A 209 -1.34 12.27 14.64
N ASN A 210 -1.71 11.50 13.61
CA ASN A 210 -3.05 11.55 13.05
C ASN A 210 -3.64 10.17 12.73
N GLY A 211 -3.08 9.11 13.32
CA GLY A 211 -3.54 7.74 13.17
C GLY A 211 -4.49 7.33 14.28
N TYR A 212 -4.16 6.22 14.93
CA TYR A 212 -5.01 5.60 15.94
C TYR A 212 -5.41 6.55 17.07
N SER A 213 -4.48 7.39 17.54
CA SER A 213 -4.69 8.43 18.55
C SER A 213 -5.77 9.45 18.16
N LYS A 214 -6.14 9.49 16.88
CA LYS A 214 -7.17 10.34 16.29
C LYS A 214 -8.32 9.54 15.67
N ASN A 215 -8.55 8.31 16.13
CA ASN A 215 -9.62 7.38 15.73
C ASN A 215 -9.48 6.75 14.33
N MET A 216 -8.27 6.64 13.79
CA MET A 216 -8.02 5.88 12.57
C MET A 216 -7.79 4.40 12.92
N PHE A 217 -8.73 3.53 12.53
CA PHE A 217 -8.72 2.11 12.94
C PHE A 217 -8.48 1.12 11.81
N TYR A 218 -8.62 1.53 10.55
CA TYR A 218 -8.55 0.61 9.41
C TYR A 218 -7.43 0.95 8.47
N ASN A 219 -6.83 -0.07 7.84
CA ASN A 219 -5.70 0.11 6.94
C ASN A 219 -6.08 0.77 5.61
N THR A 220 -5.87 2.08 5.49
CA THR A 220 -6.19 2.86 4.29
C THR A 220 -5.21 2.70 3.13
N TYR A 221 -4.26 1.76 3.20
CA TYR A 221 -3.31 1.56 2.13
C TYR A 221 -3.99 1.17 0.80
N CYS A 222 -3.75 1.96 -0.24
CA CYS A 222 -4.37 1.85 -1.57
C CYS A 222 -5.89 2.01 -1.57
N ASN A 223 -6.35 3.02 -0.83
CA ASN A 223 -7.73 3.50 -0.75
C ASN A 223 -8.13 4.41 -1.92
N ALA A 224 -9.43 4.63 -2.05
CA ALA A 224 -9.99 5.81 -2.68
C ALA A 224 -10.03 6.96 -1.68
N ARG A 225 -9.93 8.21 -2.18
CA ARG A 225 -10.11 9.41 -1.37
C ARG A 225 -10.72 10.55 -2.15
N VAL A 226 -11.52 11.39 -1.51
CA VAL A 226 -12.06 12.61 -2.10
C VAL A 226 -12.41 13.64 -1.03
N THR A 227 -12.28 14.92 -1.35
CA THR A 227 -12.78 16.01 -0.49
C THR A 227 -14.28 16.17 -0.67
N LEU A 228 -15.02 16.16 0.44
CA LEU A 228 -16.46 16.40 0.50
C LEU A 228 -16.77 17.89 0.36
N ALA A 229 -18.02 18.21 0.01
CA ALA A 229 -18.47 19.59 -0.17
C ALA A 229 -18.32 20.47 1.09
N ASP A 230 -18.27 19.85 2.28
CA ASP A 230 -18.05 20.53 3.56
C ASP A 230 -16.57 20.60 3.99
N GLY A 231 -15.64 20.19 3.12
CA GLY A 231 -14.20 20.23 3.36
C GLY A 231 -13.62 18.99 4.06
N ARG A 232 -14.47 18.09 4.59
CA ARG A 232 -14.00 16.81 5.16
C ARG A 232 -13.45 15.90 4.06
N VAL A 233 -12.59 14.96 4.42
CA VAL A 233 -12.01 14.01 3.46
C VAL A 233 -12.63 12.63 3.65
N TYR A 234 -13.33 12.15 2.63
CA TYR A 234 -13.81 10.78 2.53
C TYR A 234 -12.66 9.86 2.10
N VAL A 235 -12.55 8.74 2.79
CA VAL A 235 -11.59 7.67 2.50
C VAL A 235 -12.34 6.35 2.49
N PHE A 236 -12.13 5.55 1.45
CA PHE A 236 -12.79 4.26 1.32
C PHE A 236 -11.88 3.19 0.76
N GLY A 237 -12.10 1.97 1.22
CA GLY A 237 -11.30 0.83 0.83
C GLY A 237 -9.96 0.84 1.53
N GLY A 238 -9.06 0.03 1.02
CA GLY A 238 -7.75 -0.16 1.62
C GLY A 238 -7.32 -1.61 1.48
N HIS A 239 -6.56 -2.10 2.46
CA HIS A 239 -5.91 -3.39 2.36
C HIS A 239 -6.05 -4.22 3.64
N ASP A 240 -6.44 -5.49 3.50
CA ASP A 240 -6.53 -6.46 4.59
C ASP A 240 -5.74 -7.73 4.22
N MET A 241 -5.20 -8.50 5.17
CA MET A 241 -4.52 -9.79 4.89
C MET A 241 -3.44 -9.73 3.79
N GLN A 242 -3.54 -10.47 2.68
CA GLN A 242 -2.56 -10.45 1.58
C GLN A 242 -2.94 -9.44 0.48
N SER A 243 -1.98 -9.07 -0.39
CA SER A 243 -2.25 -8.17 -1.53
C SER A 243 -3.49 -8.58 -2.33
N ASP A 244 -4.24 -7.59 -2.84
CA ASP A 244 -5.50 -7.77 -3.58
C ASP A 244 -6.75 -8.04 -2.74
N ASN A 245 -6.64 -7.99 -1.42
CA ASN A 245 -7.78 -8.08 -0.53
C ASN A 245 -8.18 -6.69 0.02
N GLY A 246 -9.43 -6.32 -0.22
CA GLY A 246 -9.94 -4.98 0.04
C GLY A 246 -10.53 -4.80 1.43
N LEU A 247 -10.79 -3.53 1.78
CA LEU A 247 -11.66 -3.17 2.90
C LEU A 247 -13.00 -2.66 2.38
N TYR A 248 -14.07 -2.85 3.16
CA TYR A 248 -15.39 -2.25 2.88
C TYR A 248 -15.71 -1.08 3.83
N LYS A 249 -14.67 -0.53 4.46
CA LYS A 249 -14.76 0.52 5.47
C LYS A 249 -14.61 1.92 4.89
N VAL A 250 -15.47 2.81 5.39
CA VAL A 250 -15.39 4.25 5.18
C VAL A 250 -14.75 4.92 6.39
N GLN A 251 -13.73 5.74 6.16
CA GLN A 251 -13.17 6.67 7.14
C GLN A 251 -13.36 8.11 6.64
N VAL A 252 -13.65 9.03 7.55
CA VAL A 252 -13.82 10.46 7.21
C VAL A 252 -12.91 11.27 8.12
N PHE A 253 -11.99 12.01 7.52
CA PHE A 253 -11.12 12.95 8.24
C PHE A 253 -11.77 14.33 8.26
N ASP A 254 -11.80 14.95 9.43
CA ASP A 254 -12.24 16.34 9.61
C ASP A 254 -11.02 17.24 9.81
N PRO A 255 -10.69 18.12 8.84
CA PRO A 255 -9.58 19.07 8.97
C PRO A 255 -9.75 20.07 10.12
N GLU A 256 -10.99 20.40 10.52
CA GLU A 256 -11.25 21.39 11.59
C GLU A 256 -10.73 20.88 12.92
N THR A 257 -11.14 19.66 13.27
CA THR A 257 -10.77 19.00 14.52
C THR A 257 -9.47 18.20 14.41
N GLU A 258 -8.94 18.03 13.19
CA GLU A 258 -7.80 17.18 12.85
C GLU A 258 -7.97 15.75 13.40
N THR A 259 -9.18 15.20 13.26
CA THR A 259 -9.52 13.86 13.74
C THR A 259 -10.28 13.06 12.69
N TRP A 260 -10.19 11.74 12.80
CA TRP A 260 -11.07 10.84 12.07
C TRP A 260 -12.39 10.69 12.80
N ARG A 261 -13.48 10.61 12.02
CA ARG A 261 -14.78 10.18 12.53
C ARG A 261 -14.61 8.79 13.14
N LYS A 262 -14.94 8.69 14.43
CA LYS A 262 -14.84 7.42 15.15
C LYS A 262 -15.72 6.35 14.50
N ARG A 263 -15.11 5.22 14.16
CA ARG A 263 -15.75 3.97 13.75
C ARG A 263 -15.61 2.93 14.85
N ARG A 264 -16.24 1.76 14.71
CA ARG A 264 -16.05 0.65 15.66
C ARG A 264 -14.63 0.09 15.56
N GLU A 265 -13.93 0.10 16.68
CA GLU A 265 -12.60 -0.46 16.78
C GLU A 265 -12.62 -1.99 16.60
N PRO A 266 -11.80 -2.55 15.69
CA PRO A 266 -11.62 -3.99 15.52
C PRO A 266 -11.04 -4.67 16.78
N CYS A 267 -11.44 -5.91 17.05
CA CYS A 267 -10.93 -6.63 18.22
C CYS A 267 -9.45 -7.02 18.05
N ASP A 268 -8.99 -7.26 16.83
CA ASP A 268 -7.62 -7.70 16.55
C ASP A 268 -6.65 -6.56 16.82
N LEU A 269 -6.98 -5.35 16.36
CA LEU A 269 -6.25 -4.12 16.64
C LEU A 269 -6.23 -3.80 18.15
N ALA A 270 -7.38 -3.87 18.81
CA ALA A 270 -7.50 -3.59 20.24
C ALA A 270 -6.69 -4.60 21.08
N ASN A 271 -6.76 -5.89 20.73
CA ASN A 271 -5.99 -6.95 21.39
C ASN A 271 -4.48 -6.79 21.15
N TRP A 272 -4.07 -6.49 19.91
CA TRP A 272 -2.66 -6.26 19.57
C TRP A 272 -2.06 -5.11 20.39
N LYS A 273 -2.79 -4.00 20.58
CA LYS A 273 -2.32 -2.88 21.39
C LYS A 273 -2.21 -3.21 22.87
N ARG A 274 -3.08 -4.09 23.38
CA ARG A 274 -3.07 -4.52 24.78
C ARG A 274 -1.95 -5.51 25.07
N ASP A 275 -1.74 -6.46 24.18
CA ASP A 275 -0.68 -7.48 24.28
C ASP A 275 0.15 -7.51 22.98
N PRO A 276 1.00 -6.50 22.74
CA PRO A 276 1.83 -6.45 21.54
C PRO A 276 2.71 -7.69 21.44
N PHE A 277 2.78 -8.26 20.24
CA PHE A 277 3.44 -9.54 19.98
C PHE A 277 2.79 -10.76 20.65
N GLY A 278 1.70 -10.62 21.41
CA GLY A 278 1.01 -11.74 22.05
C GLY A 278 1.81 -12.35 23.21
N ARG A 279 2.60 -11.58 23.95
CA ARG A 279 3.48 -12.09 25.03
C ARG A 279 2.69 -12.82 26.11
N GLU A 280 1.60 -12.22 26.56
CA GLU A 280 0.72 -12.84 27.57
C GLU A 280 -0.04 -14.03 26.98
N LEU A 281 -0.50 -13.91 25.74
CA LEU A 281 -1.13 -15.00 24.98
C LEU A 281 -0.22 -16.22 24.87
N PHE A 282 1.03 -16.06 24.47
CA PHE A 282 1.92 -17.19 24.26
C PHE A 282 2.51 -17.75 25.56
N ALA A 283 2.54 -16.98 26.63
CA ALA A 283 2.87 -17.50 27.96
C ALA A 283 1.80 -18.50 28.45
N ARG A 284 0.52 -18.28 28.13
CA ARG A 284 -0.58 -19.20 28.47
C ARG A 284 -0.77 -20.32 27.45
N ASP A 285 -0.66 -20.01 26.17
CA ASP A 285 -0.82 -20.96 25.07
C ASP A 285 0.22 -20.66 23.97
N PRO A 286 1.38 -21.34 24.00
CA PRO A 286 2.42 -21.17 22.99
C PRO A 286 1.94 -21.45 21.54
N ASN A 287 0.82 -22.15 21.37
CA ASN A 287 0.26 -22.54 20.08
C ASN A 287 -1.00 -21.75 19.69
N ALA A 288 -1.33 -20.68 20.40
CA ALA A 288 -2.50 -19.84 20.15
C ALA A 288 -2.51 -19.21 18.75
N GLN A 289 -3.43 -19.59 17.88
CA GLN A 289 -3.46 -19.07 16.50
C GLN A 289 -3.87 -17.60 16.41
N PHE A 290 -4.74 -17.14 17.31
CA PHE A 290 -5.32 -15.80 17.34
C PHE A 290 -5.54 -15.37 18.79
N PHE A 291 -5.91 -14.11 19.00
CA PHE A 291 -6.42 -13.68 20.29
C PHE A 291 -7.79 -14.29 20.59
N ASP A 292 -8.10 -14.46 21.87
CA ASP A 292 -9.36 -15.04 22.33
C ASP A 292 -10.57 -14.31 21.71
N ASN A 293 -11.49 -15.08 21.13
CA ASN A 293 -12.70 -14.59 20.46
C ASN A 293 -12.45 -13.59 19.33
N CYS A 294 -11.24 -13.57 18.77
CA CYS A 294 -10.83 -12.62 17.75
C CYS A 294 -9.94 -13.29 16.71
N ASP A 295 -10.56 -14.07 15.82
CA ASP A 295 -9.90 -14.70 14.67
C ASP A 295 -9.87 -13.70 13.51
N PRO A 296 -8.72 -13.19 13.05
CA PRO A 296 -8.65 -12.24 11.95
C PRO A 296 -9.21 -12.80 10.63
N ARG A 297 -9.36 -14.12 10.48
CA ARG A 297 -9.99 -14.75 9.33
C ARG A 297 -11.52 -14.61 9.37
N ASN A 298 -12.09 -14.37 10.55
CA ASN A 298 -13.46 -13.86 10.67
C ASN A 298 -13.43 -12.36 10.40
N GLN A 299 -14.14 -11.94 9.35
CA GLN A 299 -14.12 -10.57 8.89
C GLN A 299 -14.69 -9.58 9.92
N GLN A 300 -15.57 -10.02 10.82
CA GLN A 300 -16.06 -9.16 11.91
C GLN A 300 -14.96 -8.83 12.94
N SER A 301 -13.89 -9.62 13.01
CA SER A 301 -12.77 -9.36 13.91
C SER A 301 -11.95 -8.15 13.47
N THR A 302 -11.72 -8.02 12.15
CA THR A 302 -10.89 -6.96 11.54
C THR A 302 -11.72 -5.77 11.02
N GLN A 303 -12.99 -6.00 10.69
CA GLN A 303 -13.86 -5.05 10.02
C GLN A 303 -15.29 -5.08 10.61
N PRO A 304 -15.50 -4.86 11.91
CA PRO A 304 -16.82 -5.04 12.52
C PRO A 304 -17.89 -4.11 11.91
N SER A 305 -19.09 -4.63 11.62
CA SER A 305 -20.07 -3.96 10.76
C SER A 305 -20.59 -2.61 11.25
N GLU A 306 -20.73 -1.66 10.32
CA GLU A 306 -21.23 -0.29 10.54
C GLU A 306 -22.26 0.13 9.47
N PRO A 307 -23.17 1.06 9.78
CA PRO A 307 -24.12 1.63 8.81
C PRO A 307 -23.53 2.19 7.52
N SER A 308 -22.30 2.69 7.59
CA SER A 308 -21.56 3.35 6.51
C SER A 308 -20.80 2.40 5.60
N ASP A 309 -20.77 1.11 5.95
CA ASP A 309 -20.04 0.10 5.20
C ASP A 309 -20.51 0.08 3.74
N GLN A 310 -19.54 0.00 2.82
CA GLN A 310 -19.89 -0.36 1.45
C GLN A 310 -20.28 -1.83 1.39
N LYS A 311 -21.12 -2.17 0.41
CA LYS A 311 -21.50 -3.56 0.17
C LYS A 311 -20.28 -4.36 -0.31
N TYR A 312 -19.39 -3.73 -1.09
CA TYR A 312 -18.22 -4.37 -1.67
C TYR A 312 -16.91 -3.86 -1.07
N ALA A 313 -16.02 -4.79 -0.69
CA ALA A 313 -14.68 -4.43 -0.24
C ALA A 313 -13.78 -4.13 -1.45
N ARG A 314 -12.86 -3.16 -1.32
CA ARG A 314 -12.04 -2.73 -2.46
C ARG A 314 -10.60 -2.39 -2.06
N TRP A 315 -9.67 -2.96 -2.81
CA TRP A 315 -8.29 -2.51 -2.96
C TRP A 315 -8.13 -1.77 -4.29
N TYR A 316 -7.45 -0.62 -4.32
CA TYR A 316 -7.33 0.25 -5.50
C TYR A 316 -8.65 0.81 -6.10
N PRO A 317 -9.68 1.19 -5.30
CA PRO A 317 -10.84 1.89 -5.85
C PRO A 317 -10.55 3.37 -6.13
N SER A 318 -11.37 4.00 -6.97
CA SER A 318 -11.42 5.46 -7.09
C SER A 318 -12.71 6.01 -6.47
N ALA A 319 -12.68 7.28 -6.03
CA ALA A 319 -13.85 8.01 -5.58
C ALA A 319 -13.93 9.39 -6.26
N ALA A 320 -15.14 9.86 -6.54
CA ALA A 320 -15.38 11.21 -7.07
C ALA A 320 -16.53 11.91 -6.35
N PRO A 321 -16.43 13.24 -6.15
CA PRO A 321 -17.48 14.01 -5.54
C PRO A 321 -18.57 14.28 -6.58
N LEU A 322 -19.82 14.17 -6.17
CA LEU A 322 -20.98 14.37 -7.04
C LEU A 322 -21.60 15.75 -6.78
N PRO A 323 -22.23 16.40 -7.79
CA PRO A 323 -22.89 17.70 -7.63
C PRO A 323 -24.03 17.75 -6.59
N ASN A 324 -24.49 16.59 -6.11
CA ASN A 324 -25.51 16.45 -5.08
C ASN A 324 -24.94 16.18 -3.67
N ASP A 325 -23.64 16.44 -3.46
CA ASP A 325 -22.87 16.21 -2.23
C ASP A 325 -22.62 14.74 -1.86
N MET A 326 -23.01 13.79 -2.72
CA MET A 326 -22.70 12.38 -2.54
C MET A 326 -21.31 12.03 -3.14
N VAL A 327 -20.86 10.81 -2.92
CA VAL A 327 -19.59 10.29 -3.45
C VAL A 327 -19.85 9.04 -4.26
N LEU A 328 -19.38 8.99 -5.51
CA LEU A 328 -19.36 7.76 -6.31
C LEU A 328 -18.04 7.01 -6.07
N VAL A 329 -18.11 5.70 -5.92
CA VAL A 329 -16.95 4.79 -5.86
C VAL A 329 -17.02 3.77 -6.99
N LEU A 330 -15.90 3.60 -7.71
CA LEU A 330 -15.76 2.67 -8.84
C LEU A 330 -14.54 1.77 -8.71
N GLY A 331 -14.64 0.57 -9.31
CA GLY A 331 -13.54 -0.36 -9.53
C GLY A 331 -12.98 -1.00 -8.27
N GLY A 332 -11.70 -1.38 -8.32
CA GLY A 332 -11.00 -2.06 -7.23
C GLY A 332 -11.16 -3.59 -7.24
N PHE A 333 -10.39 -4.22 -6.36
CA PHE A 333 -10.24 -5.68 -6.29
C PHE A 333 -10.51 -6.20 -4.88
N ASP A 334 -10.84 -7.49 -4.81
CA ASP A 334 -11.06 -8.17 -3.55
C ASP A 334 -10.77 -9.68 -3.61
N GLN A 335 -10.58 -10.31 -2.44
CA GLN A 335 -10.27 -11.73 -2.26
C GLN A 335 -11.21 -12.42 -1.24
N ASP A 336 -11.28 -13.75 -1.27
CA ASP A 336 -12.16 -14.53 -0.39
C ASP A 336 -11.41 -14.89 0.90
N ASN A 337 -11.76 -14.18 1.98
CA ASN A 337 -11.11 -14.29 3.29
C ASN A 337 -11.32 -15.66 3.96
N THR A 338 -12.15 -16.54 3.39
CA THR A 338 -12.26 -17.92 3.88
C THR A 338 -11.25 -18.87 3.30
N VAL A 339 -10.59 -18.51 2.20
CA VAL A 339 -9.50 -19.31 1.65
C VAL A 339 -8.28 -19.14 2.54
N ALA A 340 -7.95 -20.18 3.29
CA ALA A 340 -6.87 -20.16 4.27
C ALA A 340 -5.50 -19.80 3.64
N PRO A 341 -4.58 -19.21 4.43
CA PRO A 341 -3.21 -18.94 3.99
C PRO A 341 -2.44 -20.25 3.72
N ASP A 342 -1.22 -20.12 3.19
CA ASP A 342 -0.33 -21.25 2.90
C ASP A 342 -0.31 -22.28 4.06
N PRO A 343 -0.76 -23.54 3.85
CA PRO A 343 -0.81 -24.53 4.91
C PRO A 343 0.58 -24.92 5.42
N ALA A 344 1.62 -24.71 4.62
CA ALA A 344 3.01 -24.93 4.99
C ALA A 344 3.69 -23.67 5.56
N ARG A 345 2.95 -22.57 5.79
CA ARG A 345 3.52 -21.28 6.22
C ARG A 345 4.50 -21.40 7.38
N ALA A 346 4.17 -22.23 8.37
CA ALA A 346 4.96 -22.40 9.57
C ALA A 346 6.29 -23.10 9.28
N THR A 347 6.23 -24.18 8.52
CA THR A 347 7.45 -24.90 8.11
C THR A 347 8.29 -24.08 7.15
N LYS A 348 7.68 -23.31 6.24
CA LYS A 348 8.38 -22.39 5.33
C LYS A 348 9.01 -21.21 6.06
N GLY A 349 8.29 -20.59 7.01
CA GLY A 349 8.83 -19.56 7.90
C GLY A 349 10.03 -20.07 8.69
N ARG A 350 9.91 -21.28 9.28
CA ARG A 350 11.02 -22.01 9.91
C ARG A 350 12.13 -22.49 8.97
N ALA A 351 12.00 -22.32 7.67
CA ALA A 351 13.05 -22.58 6.70
C ALA A 351 13.54 -21.29 6.00
N ASN A 352 13.01 -20.12 6.38
CA ASN A 352 13.18 -18.84 5.66
C ASN A 352 12.87 -18.99 4.16
N GLN A 353 11.83 -19.75 3.85
CA GLN A 353 11.30 -19.93 2.51
C GLN A 353 10.09 -19.02 2.32
N SER A 354 9.90 -18.53 1.10
CA SER A 354 8.70 -17.75 0.77
C SER A 354 7.45 -18.61 0.95
N GLN A 355 6.49 -18.09 1.71
CA GLN A 355 5.12 -18.60 1.69
C GLN A 355 4.50 -18.27 0.33
N SER A 356 3.44 -18.98 -0.04
CA SER A 356 2.71 -18.74 -1.27
C SER A 356 1.22 -18.96 -1.03
N ASP A 357 0.48 -17.87 -0.79
CA ASP A 357 -0.99 -17.87 -0.63
C ASP A 357 -1.72 -18.06 -1.98
N THR A 358 -1.25 -18.99 -2.81
CA THR A 358 -1.68 -19.14 -4.20
C THR A 358 -3.19 -19.38 -4.32
N ALA A 359 -3.77 -20.18 -3.42
CA ALA A 359 -5.21 -20.45 -3.41
C ALA A 359 -6.02 -19.18 -3.10
N PHE A 360 -5.58 -18.41 -2.10
CA PHE A 360 -6.20 -17.13 -1.76
C PHE A 360 -6.04 -16.12 -2.90
N THR A 361 -4.86 -16.03 -3.50
CA THR A 361 -4.61 -15.17 -4.67
C THR A 361 -5.52 -15.52 -5.86
N ALA A 362 -5.77 -16.81 -6.07
CA ALA A 362 -6.66 -17.29 -7.14
C ALA A 362 -8.14 -16.91 -6.92
N SER A 363 -8.52 -16.53 -5.70
CA SER A 363 -9.89 -16.03 -5.41
C SER A 363 -10.12 -14.58 -5.85
N ARG A 364 -9.12 -13.88 -6.41
CA ARG A 364 -9.24 -12.45 -6.73
C ARG A 364 -10.36 -12.14 -7.72
N VAL A 365 -11.12 -11.10 -7.42
CA VAL A 365 -12.17 -10.54 -8.29
C VAL A 365 -11.98 -9.04 -8.49
N ASN A 366 -12.42 -8.50 -9.63
CA ASN A 366 -12.61 -7.06 -9.83
C ASN A 366 -14.05 -6.70 -9.47
N ILE A 367 -14.23 -5.63 -8.70
CA ILE A 367 -15.55 -5.21 -8.26
C ILE A 367 -16.21 -4.38 -9.35
N VAL A 368 -17.35 -4.89 -9.83
CA VAL A 368 -18.04 -4.35 -11.01
C VAL A 368 -19.19 -3.41 -10.65
N VAL A 369 -19.65 -3.44 -9.41
CA VAL A 369 -20.80 -2.65 -8.96
C VAL A 369 -20.33 -1.26 -8.55
N PRO A 370 -20.84 -0.16 -9.12
CA PRO A 370 -20.66 1.18 -8.56
C PRO A 370 -21.41 1.34 -7.25
N GLU A 371 -20.88 2.18 -6.35
CA GLU A 371 -21.55 2.49 -5.09
C GLU A 371 -21.57 3.99 -4.84
N VAL A 372 -22.69 4.49 -4.31
CA VAL A 372 -22.86 5.88 -3.93
C VAL A 372 -22.93 5.98 -2.41
N TYR A 373 -22.02 6.74 -1.83
CA TYR A 373 -22.03 7.08 -0.41
C TYR A 373 -22.68 8.45 -0.20
N ASP A 374 -23.62 8.52 0.75
CA ASP A 374 -24.25 9.75 1.21
C ASP A 374 -23.63 10.21 2.55
N PRO A 375 -22.82 11.27 2.55
CA PRO A 375 -22.21 11.80 3.77
C PRO A 375 -23.21 12.36 4.78
N LYS A 376 -24.43 12.73 4.36
CA LYS A 376 -25.45 13.31 5.25
C LYS A 376 -26.08 12.24 6.12
N THR A 377 -26.35 11.06 5.54
CA THR A 377 -26.94 9.93 6.26
C THR A 377 -25.91 8.91 6.75
N ASP A 378 -24.64 9.02 6.32
CA ASP A 378 -23.58 8.04 6.58
C ASP A 378 -23.96 6.64 6.12
N ARG A 379 -24.55 6.57 4.90
CA ARG A 379 -25.05 5.34 4.28
C ARG A 379 -24.48 5.17 2.89
N ASN A 380 -24.37 3.92 2.48
CA ASN A 380 -23.94 3.56 1.15
C ASN A 380 -25.06 2.84 0.39
N ILE A 381 -25.09 3.06 -0.93
CA ILE A 381 -26.10 2.54 -1.85
C ILE A 381 -25.38 1.87 -3.03
N ALA A 382 -25.56 0.57 -3.19
CA ALA A 382 -25.05 -0.14 -4.36
C ALA A 382 -25.94 0.07 -5.59
N LEU A 383 -25.31 0.28 -6.74
CA LEU A 383 -25.96 0.41 -8.04
C LEU A 383 -25.81 -0.89 -8.82
N GLU A 384 -26.52 -1.94 -8.38
CA GLU A 384 -26.44 -3.28 -9.00
C GLU A 384 -26.85 -3.25 -10.48
N ASN A 385 -27.68 -2.28 -10.85
CA ASN A 385 -28.16 -2.04 -12.22
C ASN A 385 -27.17 -1.31 -13.14
N ALA A 386 -25.97 -0.96 -12.64
CA ALA A 386 -24.97 -0.18 -13.35
C ALA A 386 -23.59 -0.86 -13.36
N ARG A 387 -23.53 -2.17 -13.54
CA ARG A 387 -22.29 -2.94 -13.48
C ARG A 387 -21.34 -2.66 -14.65
N MET A 388 -20.04 -2.62 -14.36
CA MET A 388 -18.95 -2.49 -15.34
C MET A 388 -17.62 -2.87 -14.68
N ALA A 389 -16.72 -3.52 -15.41
CA ALA A 389 -15.36 -3.78 -14.91
C ALA A 389 -14.43 -2.60 -15.15
N PHE A 390 -13.48 -2.38 -14.24
CA PHE A 390 -12.60 -1.21 -14.26
C PHE A 390 -11.12 -1.58 -14.07
N PRO A 391 -10.19 -0.81 -14.67
CA PRO A 391 -8.78 -0.90 -14.32
C PRO A 391 -8.53 -0.46 -12.86
N LEU A 392 -7.31 -0.64 -12.37
CA LEU A 392 -6.87 -0.08 -11.09
C LEU A 392 -7.01 1.44 -11.11
N TYR A 393 -7.57 2.03 -10.04
CA TYR A 393 -7.84 3.47 -9.94
C TYR A 393 -8.48 4.06 -11.21
N PRO A 394 -9.73 3.66 -11.55
CA PRO A 394 -10.40 4.22 -12.72
C PRO A 394 -10.51 5.75 -12.58
N GLN A 395 -10.16 6.46 -13.64
CA GLN A 395 -10.34 7.91 -13.69
C GLN A 395 -11.80 8.21 -13.99
N MET A 396 -12.38 9.16 -13.26
CA MET A 396 -13.77 9.56 -13.46
C MET A 396 -13.95 11.06 -13.20
N GLU A 397 -14.83 11.68 -13.97
CA GLU A 397 -15.12 13.11 -13.90
C GLU A 397 -16.62 13.37 -13.97
N SER A 398 -17.10 14.30 -13.16
CA SER A 398 -18.48 14.79 -13.23
C SER A 398 -18.60 15.76 -14.41
N VAL A 399 -19.49 15.46 -15.36
CA VAL A 399 -19.69 16.23 -16.59
C VAL A 399 -21.11 16.81 -16.59
N GLN A 400 -21.21 18.13 -16.71
CA GLN A 400 -22.49 18.82 -16.89
C GLN A 400 -23.05 18.51 -18.27
N THR A 401 -24.30 18.05 -18.33
CA THR A 401 -25.01 17.67 -19.57
C THR A 401 -26.13 18.63 -19.94
N GLY A 402 -26.42 19.63 -19.09
CA GLY A 402 -27.49 20.59 -19.29
C GLY A 402 -27.48 21.73 -18.25
N PRO A 403 -28.41 22.69 -18.34
CA PRO A 403 -28.42 23.88 -17.49
C PRO A 403 -28.95 23.63 -16.07
N GLY A 404 -29.66 22.52 -15.83
CA GLY A 404 -30.24 22.16 -14.55
C GLY A 404 -29.21 21.61 -13.55
N ARG A 405 -29.53 21.71 -12.26
CA ARG A 405 -28.68 21.21 -11.17
C ARG A 405 -28.48 19.69 -11.21
N ASP A 406 -29.45 18.97 -11.77
CA ASP A 406 -29.44 17.50 -11.90
C ASP A 406 -28.96 17.06 -13.30
N ASP A 407 -28.59 18.00 -14.18
CA ASP A 407 -28.15 17.69 -15.54
C ASP A 407 -26.64 17.41 -15.55
N TRP A 408 -26.26 16.25 -15.02
CA TRP A 408 -24.88 15.79 -15.02
C TRP A 408 -24.79 14.27 -15.10
N LYS A 409 -23.65 13.78 -15.57
CA LYS A 409 -23.26 12.36 -15.60
C LYS A 409 -21.84 12.22 -15.05
N VAL A 410 -21.43 11.00 -14.73
CA VAL A 410 -20.03 10.70 -14.40
C VAL A 410 -19.40 9.92 -15.52
N CYS A 411 -18.39 10.49 -16.16
CA CYS A 411 -17.68 9.85 -17.27
C CYS A 411 -16.38 9.23 -16.79
N THR A 412 -16.13 8.00 -17.18
CA THR A 412 -14.96 7.19 -16.80
C THR A 412 -14.25 6.67 -18.04
N MET A 413 -12.94 6.49 -17.92
CA MET A 413 -12.11 5.96 -18.99
C MET A 413 -11.82 4.47 -18.79
N ASN A 414 -11.75 3.76 -19.91
CA ASN A 414 -11.28 2.39 -20.06
C ASN A 414 -12.08 1.33 -19.28
N GLY A 415 -13.36 1.61 -19.00
CA GLY A 415 -14.29 0.62 -18.44
C GLY A 415 -14.69 -0.42 -19.47
N GLU A 416 -14.85 -1.67 -19.03
CA GLU A 416 -15.27 -2.80 -19.85
C GLU A 416 -16.66 -3.27 -19.40
N ILE A 417 -17.65 -3.11 -20.28
CA ILE A 417 -19.02 -3.54 -20.04
C ILE A 417 -19.19 -5.05 -20.35
N ASP A 418 -18.44 -5.56 -21.33
CA ASP A 418 -18.49 -6.97 -21.77
C ASP A 418 -17.51 -7.85 -20.97
N TYR A 419 -17.52 -7.72 -19.64
CA TYR A 419 -16.57 -8.41 -18.76
C TYR A 419 -16.93 -9.88 -18.46
N GLY A 420 -18.09 -10.36 -18.94
CA GLY A 420 -18.62 -11.70 -18.71
C GLY A 420 -20.09 -11.70 -18.31
N ALA A 421 -20.72 -12.88 -18.26
CA ALA A 421 -22.11 -13.01 -17.81
C ALA A 421 -22.21 -12.85 -16.28
N GLU A 422 -23.28 -12.21 -15.81
CA GLU A 422 -23.56 -12.02 -14.37
C GLU A 422 -23.66 -13.36 -13.63
N THR A 423 -24.17 -14.40 -14.29
CA THR A 423 -24.27 -15.76 -13.75
C THR A 423 -22.91 -16.44 -13.55
N ALA A 424 -21.86 -15.92 -14.18
CA ALA A 424 -20.49 -16.39 -14.03
C ALA A 424 -19.71 -15.61 -12.96
N GLU A 425 -20.31 -14.57 -12.35
CA GLU A 425 -19.78 -13.99 -11.13
C GLU A 425 -19.81 -15.04 -10.01
N ASP A 426 -18.85 -14.93 -9.08
CA ASP A 426 -18.51 -15.99 -8.12
C ASP A 426 -19.67 -16.29 -7.16
N THR A 427 -20.54 -17.24 -7.51
CA THR A 427 -21.84 -17.55 -6.85
C THR A 427 -21.77 -18.73 -5.89
N PRO A 428 -21.80 -18.49 -4.57
CA PRO A 428 -22.41 -19.45 -3.64
C PRO A 428 -23.81 -19.05 -3.13
N ALA A 429 -24.51 -20.05 -2.58
CA ALA A 429 -25.94 -20.08 -2.20
C ALA A 429 -26.38 -19.15 -1.04
N THR A 430 -25.62 -18.10 -0.70
CA THR A 430 -25.88 -17.25 0.47
C THR A 430 -26.33 -15.84 0.04
N PRO A 431 -27.28 -15.18 0.73
CA PRO A 431 -27.63 -13.79 0.43
C PRO A 431 -26.56 -12.80 0.95
N GLY A 432 -26.13 -11.86 0.11
CA GLY A 432 -25.23 -10.73 0.46
C GLY A 432 -23.78 -10.89 0.01
N TYR A 433 -23.07 -9.78 -0.27
CA TYR A 433 -21.73 -9.82 -0.89
C TYR A 433 -20.70 -10.59 -0.07
N ARG A 434 -20.61 -10.32 1.23
CA ARG A 434 -19.76 -11.02 2.19
C ARG A 434 -20.59 -11.43 3.42
N ASN A 435 -20.38 -12.63 3.95
CA ASN A 435 -20.92 -13.00 5.26
C ASN A 435 -19.94 -12.61 6.39
N ALA A 436 -20.30 -12.89 7.64
CA ALA A 436 -19.44 -12.56 8.79
C ALA A 436 -18.05 -13.21 8.69
N GLN A 437 -17.94 -14.38 8.07
CA GLN A 437 -16.69 -15.10 7.83
C GLN A 437 -15.92 -14.60 6.61
N GLY A 438 -16.48 -13.66 5.84
CA GLY A 438 -15.86 -13.12 4.63
C GLY A 438 -16.08 -13.93 3.35
N VAL A 439 -16.92 -14.98 3.37
CA VAL A 439 -17.33 -15.73 2.17
C VAL A 439 -18.06 -14.81 1.22
N ARG A 440 -17.71 -14.81 -0.07
CA ARG A 440 -18.33 -13.92 -1.06
C ARG A 440 -19.42 -14.58 -1.89
N THR A 441 -20.35 -13.80 -2.48
CA THR A 441 -21.49 -14.36 -3.26
C THR A 441 -21.77 -13.77 -4.65
N LEU A 442 -21.72 -12.44 -4.87
CA LEU A 442 -22.03 -11.82 -6.18
C LEU A 442 -21.54 -10.37 -6.24
N GLY A 443 -21.09 -9.90 -7.41
CA GLY A 443 -20.67 -8.52 -7.68
C GLY A 443 -19.16 -8.34 -7.91
N GLY A 444 -18.47 -9.43 -8.24
CA GLY A 444 -17.13 -9.39 -8.77
C GLY A 444 -16.95 -10.34 -9.93
N ALA A 445 -16.34 -9.86 -11.01
CA ALA A 445 -15.90 -10.73 -12.09
C ALA A 445 -14.56 -11.38 -11.71
N ARG A 446 -14.30 -12.62 -12.13
CA ARG A 446 -13.05 -13.34 -11.81
C ARG A 446 -11.87 -12.81 -12.65
N PHE A 447 -10.77 -12.42 -12.00
CA PHE A 447 -9.59 -11.80 -12.64
C PHE A 447 -8.30 -12.57 -12.30
N GLY A 448 -7.53 -12.99 -13.30
CA GLY A 448 -6.22 -13.64 -13.12
C GLY A 448 -6.13 -15.04 -13.73
N VAL A 449 -5.36 -15.94 -13.10
CA VAL A 449 -5.12 -17.31 -13.63
C VAL A 449 -6.45 -18.05 -13.78
N GLY A 450 -6.84 -18.30 -15.04
CA GLY A 450 -8.12 -18.93 -15.39
C GLY A 450 -9.33 -17.98 -15.50
N GLY A 451 -9.17 -16.68 -15.22
CA GLY A 451 -10.20 -15.65 -15.40
C GLY A 451 -9.89 -14.77 -16.63
N GLY A 452 -10.85 -14.67 -17.56
CA GLY A 452 -10.76 -13.92 -18.83
C GLY A 452 -10.69 -12.40 -18.65
N THR A 453 -9.65 -11.92 -17.98
CA THR A 453 -9.42 -10.51 -17.64
C THR A 453 -9.49 -9.64 -18.89
N PRO A 454 -10.35 -8.60 -18.93
CA PRO A 454 -10.26 -7.57 -19.94
C PRO A 454 -8.88 -6.91 -19.87
N ASN A 455 -8.19 -6.79 -21.00
CA ASN A 455 -6.87 -6.17 -21.02
C ASN A 455 -6.90 -4.67 -20.71
N PHE A 456 -8.09 -4.07 -20.58
CA PHE A 456 -8.28 -2.63 -20.42
C PHE A 456 -7.42 -1.84 -21.42
N THR A 457 -7.49 -2.24 -22.69
CA THR A 457 -6.73 -1.63 -23.79
C THR A 457 -7.61 -0.87 -24.77
N LYS A 458 -8.93 -0.87 -24.56
CA LYS A 458 -9.87 -0.30 -25.54
C LYS A 458 -9.85 1.23 -25.51
N GLY A 459 -9.59 1.86 -24.36
CA GLY A 459 -9.64 3.33 -24.27
C GLY A 459 -11.06 3.90 -24.39
N THR A 460 -12.08 3.10 -24.08
CA THR A 460 -13.49 3.48 -24.09
C THR A 460 -13.78 4.59 -23.07
N THR A 461 -14.57 5.58 -23.44
CA THR A 461 -15.11 6.57 -22.50
C THR A 461 -16.59 6.28 -22.32
N TRP A 462 -16.98 5.93 -21.09
CA TRP A 462 -18.36 5.63 -20.71
C TRP A 462 -18.88 6.69 -19.76
N CYS A 463 -20.14 7.08 -19.87
CA CYS A 463 -20.78 7.97 -18.89
C CYS A 463 -21.94 7.26 -18.18
N LEU A 464 -21.91 7.30 -16.85
CA LEU A 464 -22.95 6.79 -15.96
C LEU A 464 -24.00 7.86 -15.70
N ASP A 465 -25.26 7.51 -15.95
CA ASP A 465 -26.40 8.22 -15.39
C ASP A 465 -26.62 7.80 -13.93
N VAL A 466 -25.93 8.48 -13.01
CA VAL A 466 -25.97 8.15 -11.57
C VAL A 466 -27.37 8.37 -11.00
N LEU A 467 -28.05 9.45 -11.37
CA LEU A 467 -29.37 9.78 -10.84
C LEU A 467 -30.44 8.83 -11.39
N GLY A 468 -30.35 8.45 -12.67
CA GLY A 468 -31.17 7.41 -13.28
C GLY A 468 -30.99 6.07 -12.57
N ALA A 469 -29.74 5.64 -12.36
CA ALA A 469 -29.44 4.40 -11.65
C ALA A 469 -29.99 4.37 -10.21
N LEU A 470 -29.90 5.49 -9.48
CA LEU A 470 -30.41 5.61 -8.11
C LEU A 470 -31.95 5.52 -8.03
N LYS A 471 -32.65 6.14 -8.99
CA LYS A 471 -34.12 6.24 -9.04
C LYS A 471 -34.80 5.00 -9.62
N ASP A 472 -34.05 4.15 -10.32
CA ASP A 472 -34.55 2.93 -10.94
C ASP A 472 -35.15 1.97 -9.88
N PRO A 473 -36.42 1.54 -10.01
CA PRO A 473 -37.02 0.56 -9.09
C PRO A 473 -36.27 -0.78 -9.08
N ASN A 474 -35.54 -1.10 -10.16
CA ASN A 474 -34.71 -2.29 -10.28
C ASN A 474 -33.25 -2.06 -9.88
N ARG A 475 -32.92 -0.98 -9.14
CA ARG A 475 -31.53 -0.66 -8.73
C ARG A 475 -30.77 -1.80 -8.08
N ASN A 476 -31.47 -2.67 -7.34
CA ASN A 476 -30.86 -3.79 -6.62
C ASN A 476 -30.75 -5.07 -7.47
N MET A 477 -31.19 -5.03 -8.73
CA MET A 477 -31.07 -6.14 -9.68
C MET A 477 -29.79 -5.98 -10.50
N PRO A 478 -28.98 -7.03 -10.68
CA PRO A 478 -27.86 -7.01 -11.61
C PRO A 478 -28.28 -6.55 -13.01
N ALA A 479 -27.66 -5.48 -13.51
CA ALA A 479 -27.76 -5.01 -14.88
C ALA A 479 -26.61 -4.05 -15.24
N GLN A 480 -26.57 -3.59 -16.49
CA GLN A 480 -25.57 -2.66 -17.03
C GLN A 480 -26.22 -1.43 -17.70
N ASN A 481 -27.48 -1.13 -17.35
CA ASN A 481 -28.40 -0.33 -18.17
C ASN A 481 -28.15 1.19 -18.15
N HIS A 482 -27.33 1.68 -17.22
CA HIS A 482 -27.16 3.12 -16.96
C HIS A 482 -25.87 3.71 -17.55
N TRP A 483 -25.18 2.94 -18.39
CA TRP A 483 -23.95 3.37 -19.07
C TRP A 483 -24.20 3.76 -20.52
N THR A 484 -23.60 4.86 -20.96
CA THR A 484 -23.58 5.28 -22.36
C THR A 484 -22.14 5.35 -22.85
N LEU A 485 -21.80 4.64 -23.92
CA LEU A 485 -20.50 4.79 -24.58
C LEU A 485 -20.50 6.14 -25.30
N VAL A 486 -19.51 6.98 -25.01
CA VAL A 486 -19.36 8.31 -25.61
C VAL A 486 -18.36 8.28 -26.74
N ASP A 487 -17.19 7.70 -26.52
CA ASP A 487 -16.12 7.63 -27.52
C ASP A 487 -15.11 6.54 -27.18
N THR A 488 -14.16 6.29 -28.08
CA THR A 488 -13.03 5.37 -27.88
C THR A 488 -11.73 6.06 -28.28
N ALA A 489 -10.84 6.27 -27.33
CA ALA A 489 -9.54 6.90 -27.56
C ALA A 489 -8.64 6.02 -28.45
N SER A 490 -7.80 6.67 -29.28
CA SER A 490 -6.83 5.98 -30.14
C SER A 490 -5.68 5.33 -29.36
N GLU A 491 -5.42 5.79 -28.14
CA GLU A 491 -4.41 5.25 -27.22
C GLU A 491 -4.93 5.32 -25.79
N VAL A 492 -4.65 4.29 -24.98
CA VAL A 492 -4.91 4.29 -23.55
C VAL A 492 -3.69 3.86 -22.77
N ARG A 493 -3.42 4.54 -21.65
CA ARG A 493 -2.34 4.22 -20.72
C ARG A 493 -2.94 4.00 -19.33
N PRO A 494 -3.48 2.81 -19.06
CA PRO A 494 -4.07 2.54 -17.75
C PRO A 494 -3.00 2.64 -16.66
N TYR A 495 -3.43 3.03 -15.46
CA TYR A 495 -2.57 3.02 -14.29
C TYR A 495 -1.99 1.61 -14.07
N CYS A 496 -0.67 1.54 -13.93
CA CYS A 496 0.06 0.30 -13.68
C CYS A 496 0.93 0.47 -12.43
N VAL A 497 0.79 -0.44 -11.46
CA VAL A 497 1.75 -0.55 -10.36
C VAL A 497 2.94 -1.37 -10.85
N VAL A 498 4.12 -0.76 -10.94
CA VAL A 498 5.35 -1.48 -11.27
C VAL A 498 5.82 -2.24 -10.04
N HIS A 499 5.33 -3.48 -9.87
CA HIS A 499 5.97 -4.42 -8.97
C HIS A 499 7.12 -5.09 -9.72
N ASP A 500 8.34 -4.65 -9.42
CA ASP A 500 9.63 -5.37 -9.48
C ASP A 500 10.76 -4.56 -10.13
N LEU A 501 11.44 -3.73 -9.32
CA LEU A 501 12.79 -3.26 -9.60
C LEU A 501 13.79 -4.33 -9.13
N ARG A 502 13.83 -5.49 -9.79
CA ARG A 502 14.98 -6.39 -9.68
C ARG A 502 16.18 -5.73 -10.36
N HIS A 503 17.06 -5.18 -9.52
CA HIS A 503 18.49 -4.92 -9.72
C HIS A 503 18.90 -4.63 -11.18
N GLY A 504 19.03 -3.33 -11.49
CA GLY A 504 19.74 -2.90 -12.68
C GLY A 504 21.18 -3.40 -12.67
N ARG A 505 21.46 -4.49 -13.40
CA ARG A 505 22.75 -4.59 -14.07
C ARG A 505 22.72 -3.53 -15.17
N GLN A 506 23.58 -2.52 -15.05
CA GLN A 506 23.94 -1.65 -16.16
C GLN A 506 24.24 -2.53 -17.38
N ARG A 507 23.34 -2.53 -18.37
CA ARG A 507 23.67 -2.94 -19.73
C ARG A 507 24.03 -1.67 -20.48
N SER A 508 25.21 -1.72 -21.09
CA SER A 508 25.88 -0.61 -21.79
C SER A 508 25.02 0.05 -22.86
N ASP A 509 25.31 1.33 -23.11
CA ASP A 509 24.66 2.36 -23.93
C ASP A 509 24.40 2.06 -25.44
N ARG A 510 24.34 0.79 -25.88
CA ARG A 510 24.17 0.43 -27.30
C ARG A 510 22.76 0.03 -27.75
N ASP A 511 21.76 -0.04 -26.86
CA ASP A 511 20.39 -0.48 -27.19
C ASP A 511 19.31 0.64 -27.15
N ARG A 512 19.67 1.91 -27.39
CA ARG A 512 18.72 3.05 -27.38
C ARG A 512 17.73 3.11 -28.57
N ARG A 513 17.61 2.09 -29.42
CA ARG A 513 16.72 2.13 -30.61
C ARG A 513 15.66 1.02 -30.71
N ALA A 514 15.29 0.41 -29.59
CA ALA A 514 14.13 -0.48 -29.55
C ALA A 514 13.34 -0.31 -28.25
N HIS A 515 12.60 0.79 -28.12
CA HIS A 515 11.48 0.86 -27.19
C HIS A 515 10.34 -0.06 -27.69
N ARG A 516 10.54 -1.38 -27.59
CA ARG A 516 9.40 -2.31 -27.61
C ARG A 516 8.68 -2.17 -26.27
N LEU A 517 7.46 -1.67 -26.37
CA LEU A 517 6.39 -1.63 -25.37
C LEU A 517 6.49 -2.82 -24.41
N ARG A 518 6.82 -2.55 -23.14
CA ARG A 518 6.67 -3.56 -22.08
C ARG A 518 5.16 -3.74 -21.85
N ARG A 519 4.69 -4.98 -21.88
CA ARG A 519 3.30 -5.34 -21.61
C ARG A 519 2.86 -4.77 -20.26
N CYS A 520 1.69 -4.16 -20.23
CA CYS A 520 0.92 -3.97 -18.99
C CYS A 520 0.42 -5.37 -18.59
N GLU A 521 1.20 -6.11 -17.81
CA GLU A 521 0.67 -7.29 -17.15
C GLU A 521 0.04 -6.83 -15.82
N PRO A 522 -1.24 -7.17 -15.54
CA PRO A 522 -1.79 -6.97 -14.21
C PRO A 522 -0.91 -7.74 -13.23
N ALA A 523 -0.58 -7.13 -12.08
CA ALA A 523 0.35 -7.64 -11.06
C ALA A 523 0.41 -9.19 -11.05
N MET A 524 1.43 -9.74 -11.72
CA MET A 524 1.65 -11.17 -11.79
C MET A 524 2.12 -11.62 -10.42
N GLY A 525 1.36 -12.49 -9.78
CA GLY A 525 1.83 -13.21 -8.60
C GLY A 525 3.06 -14.02 -8.97
N GLU A 526 4.24 -13.64 -8.47
CA GLU A 526 5.41 -14.50 -8.59
C GLU A 526 5.11 -15.84 -7.92
N GLY A 527 5.13 -16.90 -8.73
CA GLY A 527 4.78 -18.26 -8.37
C GLY A 527 5.06 -19.20 -9.54
N GLY A 528 6.23 -19.06 -10.16
CA GLY A 528 6.69 -19.97 -11.21
C GLY A 528 8.20 -20.05 -11.17
N GLN A 529 8.73 -21.13 -10.59
CA GLN A 529 10.08 -21.57 -10.94
C GLN A 529 10.12 -21.79 -12.45
N HIS A 530 11.04 -21.13 -13.15
CA HIS A 530 11.34 -21.49 -14.53
C HIS A 530 11.68 -22.98 -14.60
N PRO A 531 11.08 -23.77 -15.50
CA PRO A 531 11.65 -25.07 -15.84
C PRO A 531 13.05 -24.81 -16.40
N ALA A 532 14.04 -25.54 -15.90
CA ALA A 532 15.39 -25.53 -16.40
C ALA A 532 15.36 -25.64 -17.93
N ALA A 533 16.09 -24.75 -18.60
CA ALA A 533 16.27 -24.78 -20.04
C ALA A 533 16.75 -26.18 -20.45
N ALA A 534 15.86 -26.94 -21.09
CA ALA A 534 16.25 -28.11 -21.84
C ALA A 534 17.22 -27.63 -22.92
N ARG A 535 18.49 -28.02 -22.79
CA ARG A 535 19.47 -27.87 -23.86
C ARG A 535 18.95 -28.70 -25.04
N HIS A 536 18.45 -28.00 -26.06
CA HIS A 536 18.28 -28.62 -27.37
C HIS A 536 19.68 -28.87 -27.93
N ASP A 537 20.08 -30.14 -27.87
CA ASP A 537 21.22 -30.67 -28.58
C ASP A 537 20.87 -30.66 -30.07
N GLN A 538 21.62 -29.88 -30.86
CA GLN A 538 21.59 -29.99 -32.31
C GLN A 538 22.42 -31.20 -32.72
N GLY A 539 21.76 -32.24 -33.23
CA GLY A 539 22.46 -33.46 -33.61
C GLY A 539 21.70 -34.35 -34.60
N ARG A 540 21.88 -34.04 -35.89
CA ARG A 540 21.84 -34.94 -37.06
C ARG A 540 20.49 -35.49 -37.56
N ALA A 541 20.23 -35.08 -38.81
CA ALA A 541 19.45 -35.80 -39.79
C ALA A 541 19.99 -37.21 -40.07
N ALA A 542 19.08 -38.17 -40.24
CA ALA A 542 19.20 -39.25 -41.22
C ALA A 542 17.81 -39.87 -41.47
N ALA A 543 17.35 -39.75 -42.71
CA ALA A 543 16.20 -40.48 -43.24
C ALA A 543 16.47 -41.98 -43.31
N ARG A 544 15.43 -42.80 -43.11
CA ARG A 544 15.08 -43.95 -43.97
C ARG A 544 13.80 -44.64 -43.48
N ARG A 545 12.82 -44.61 -44.39
CA ARG A 545 11.68 -45.51 -44.64
C ARG A 545 10.74 -45.85 -43.50
#